data_AF-Q0FFJ8-F1
#
_entry.id   AF-Q0FFJ8-F1
#
_cell.length_a   1.000
_cell.length_b   1.000
_cell.length_c   1.000
_cell.angle_alpha   90.00
_cell.angle_beta   90.00
_cell.angle_gamma   90.00
#
_symmetry.space_group_name_H-M   'P 1'
#
loop_
_entity.id
_entity.type
_entity.pdbx_description
1 polymer ?
#
loop_
_entity_poly.entity_id
_entity_poly.type
_entity_poly.pdbx_seq_one_letter_code
_entity_poly.pdbx_strand_id
1 'polypeptide(L)'
;MQVHPINNIPNSISNQLSSKGFVFIKAYTGSKDELYKEITKVALGTPRTLLLSNDPLQFITRSKFLGFPDITAIDIQDGNLIIYATSVFGQLDFGVNRARALKWVSIVKNSLPVDSIIDW
;
A
#
# COMPACT_ATOMS: atom_id res chain seq x y z
N MET A 1 7.12 -19.12 -9.62
CA MET A 1 7.01 -17.80 -10.26
C MET A 1 7.52 -16.77 -9.27
N GLN A 2 8.65 -16.12 -9.56
CA GLN A 2 9.17 -15.02 -8.75
C GLN A 2 8.35 -13.77 -9.10
N VAL A 3 7.78 -13.11 -8.10
CA VAL A 3 7.09 -11.83 -8.30
C VAL A 3 8.13 -10.76 -8.06
N HIS A 4 8.40 -9.97 -9.10
CA HIS A 4 9.34 -8.87 -9.03
C HIS A 4 8.63 -7.59 -8.55
N PRO A 5 9.37 -6.66 -7.92
CA PRO A 5 8.85 -5.33 -7.66
C PRO A 5 8.32 -4.68 -8.94
N ILE A 6 7.24 -3.91 -8.83
CA ILE A 6 6.82 -3.01 -9.89
C ILE A 6 7.83 -1.86 -9.99
N ASN A 7 8.36 -1.60 -11.18
CA ASN A 7 9.39 -0.57 -11.35
C ASN A 7 8.82 0.86 -11.29
N ASN A 8 7.49 1.00 -11.24
CA ASN A 8 6.83 2.30 -11.16
C ASN A 8 5.48 2.19 -10.44
N ILE A 9 5.22 3.11 -9.50
CA ILE A 9 3.88 3.32 -8.94
C ILE A 9 3.14 4.24 -9.92
N PRO A 10 1.93 3.90 -10.39
CA PRO A 10 1.20 4.75 -11.31
C PRO A 10 1.00 6.14 -10.72
N ASN A 11 1.49 7.17 -11.41
CA ASN A 11 1.14 8.54 -11.07
C ASN A 11 -0.37 8.70 -11.32
N SER A 12 -1.11 8.84 -10.23
CA SER A 12 -2.57 8.92 -10.23
C SER A 12 -2.95 10.18 -9.49
N ILE A 13 -3.98 10.87 -9.97
CA ILE A 13 -4.43 12.16 -9.43
C ILE A 13 -5.77 12.06 -8.70
N SER A 14 -6.35 10.87 -8.58
CA SER A 14 -7.61 10.67 -7.85
C SER A 14 -7.72 9.25 -7.29
N ASN A 15 -8.47 9.12 -6.20
CA ASN A 15 -8.85 7.82 -5.64
C ASN A 15 -9.70 7.07 -6.67
N GLN A 16 -9.13 6.05 -7.31
CA GLN A 16 -9.83 5.29 -8.33
C GLN A 16 -9.76 3.79 -8.05
N LEU A 17 -10.90 3.13 -8.25
CA LEU A 17 -10.96 1.72 -8.58
C LEU A 17 -10.67 1.64 -10.09
N SER A 18 -9.43 1.34 -10.46
CA SER A 18 -9.10 1.04 -11.85
C SER A 18 -9.44 -0.43 -12.14
N SER A 19 -9.58 -0.79 -13.41
CA SER A 19 -9.69 -2.19 -13.85
C SER A 19 -8.47 -3.05 -13.46
N LYS A 20 -7.38 -2.42 -13.00
CA LYS A 20 -6.12 -3.05 -12.57
C LYS A 20 -5.91 -3.05 -11.05
N GLY A 21 -6.72 -2.36 -10.25
CA GLY A 21 -6.53 -2.26 -8.80
C GLY A 21 -7.04 -0.98 -8.16
N PHE A 22 -6.80 -0.82 -6.86
CA PHE A 22 -7.19 0.32 -6.04
C PHE A 22 -6.03 1.30 -5.86
N VAL A 23 -6.30 2.58 -6.09
CA VAL A 23 -5.39 3.69 -5.78
C VAL A 23 -5.99 4.53 -4.66
N PHE A 24 -5.19 4.78 -3.62
CA PHE A 24 -5.46 5.76 -2.57
C PHE A 24 -4.41 6.87 -2.62
N ILE A 25 -4.86 8.11 -2.66
CA ILE A 25 -4.04 9.32 -2.66
C ILE A 25 -4.55 10.24 -1.58
N LYS A 26 -3.62 10.78 -0.79
CA LYS A 26 -3.93 11.75 0.25
C LYS A 26 -2.77 12.70 0.50
N ALA A 27 -3.07 13.97 0.77
CA ALA A 27 -2.06 14.92 1.22
C ALA A 27 -1.35 14.39 2.47
N TYR A 28 -0.02 14.47 2.47
CA TYR A 28 0.84 14.03 3.55
C TYR A 28 2.02 14.98 3.70
N THR A 29 2.13 15.59 4.88
CA THR A 29 3.20 16.55 5.20
C THR A 29 4.18 16.02 6.26
N GLY A 30 4.02 14.76 6.68
CA GLY A 30 4.89 14.15 7.69
C GLY A 30 6.20 13.59 7.11
N SER A 31 7.00 12.98 7.98
CA SER A 31 8.27 12.35 7.59
C SER A 31 8.04 11.10 6.74
N LYS A 32 8.73 11.01 5.59
CA LYS A 32 8.73 9.80 4.74
C LYS A 32 9.29 8.59 5.49
N ASP A 33 10.39 8.77 6.21
CA ASP A 33 11.07 7.69 6.92
C ASP A 33 10.23 7.13 8.07
N GLU A 34 9.54 7.99 8.82
CA GLU A 34 8.64 7.58 9.90
C GLU A 34 7.45 6.79 9.34
N LEU A 35 6.83 7.31 8.28
CA LEU A 35 5.74 6.62 7.59
C LEU A 35 6.19 5.25 7.11
N TYR A 36 7.35 5.18 6.44
CA TYR A 36 7.87 3.95 5.87
C TYR A 36 8.15 2.90 6.93
N LYS A 37 8.76 3.31 8.05
CA LYS A 37 9.03 2.45 9.19
C LYS A 37 7.73 1.87 9.78
N GLU A 38 6.74 2.73 10.05
CA GLU A 38 5.48 2.30 10.66
C GLU A 38 4.64 1.42 9.72
N ILE A 39 4.56 1.79 8.43
CA ILE A 39 3.89 0.97 7.40
C ILE A 39 4.56 -0.40 7.29
N THR A 40 5.89 -0.45 7.24
CA THR A 40 6.62 -1.71 7.13
C THR A 40 6.32 -2.62 8.32
N LYS A 41 6.31 -2.09 9.54
CA LYS A 41 5.95 -2.83 10.75
C LYS A 41 4.53 -3.41 10.67
N VAL A 42 3.55 -2.59 10.26
CA VAL A 42 2.15 -3.01 10.14
C VAL A 42 1.94 -4.06 9.03
N ALA A 43 2.58 -3.85 7.89
CA ALA A 43 2.49 -4.75 6.75
C ALA A 43 3.11 -6.13 7.07
N LEU A 44 4.31 -6.17 7.66
CA LEU A 44 4.96 -7.41 8.06
C LEU A 44 4.25 -8.14 9.22
N GLY A 45 3.47 -7.42 10.04
CA GLY A 45 2.54 -8.02 11.00
C GLY A 45 1.31 -8.68 10.36
N THR A 46 1.06 -8.45 9.07
CA THR A 46 -0.06 -9.07 8.35
C THR A 46 0.35 -10.47 7.84
N PRO A 47 -0.39 -11.55 8.16
CA PRO A 47 0.01 -12.91 7.77
C PRO A 47 0.23 -13.06 6.27
N ARG A 48 1.28 -13.82 5.89
CA ARG A 48 1.66 -14.11 4.48
C ARG A 48 2.05 -12.86 3.67
N THR A 49 2.57 -11.84 4.35
CA THR A 49 3.07 -10.61 3.74
C THR A 49 4.60 -10.58 3.78
N LEU A 50 5.24 -10.23 2.67
CA LEU A 50 6.69 -10.06 2.57
C LEU A 50 7.01 -8.71 1.92
N LEU A 51 8.14 -8.12 2.30
CA LEU A 51 8.68 -6.92 1.67
C LEU A 51 9.42 -7.30 0.38
N LEU A 52 9.13 -6.58 -0.71
CA LEU A 52 9.74 -6.74 -2.04
C LEU A 52 10.68 -5.58 -2.39
N SER A 53 10.40 -4.37 -1.91
CA SER A 53 11.19 -3.16 -2.15
C SER A 53 11.09 -2.22 -0.95
N ASN A 54 12.19 -1.53 -0.62
CA ASN A 54 12.26 -0.57 0.49
C ASN A 54 11.91 0.86 0.06
N ASP A 55 12.18 1.25 -1.20
CA ASP A 55 11.82 2.55 -1.74
C ASP A 55 11.62 2.49 -3.27
N PRO A 56 10.40 2.74 -3.79
CA PRO A 56 9.18 2.84 -3.01
C PRO A 56 8.88 1.52 -2.28
N LEU A 57 8.16 1.59 -1.17
CA LEU A 57 7.80 0.40 -0.41
C LEU A 57 6.91 -0.51 -1.26
N GLN A 58 7.22 -1.80 -1.28
CA GLN A 58 6.38 -2.79 -1.95
C GLN A 58 6.26 -4.05 -1.14
N PHE A 59 5.04 -4.56 -1.06
CA PHE A 59 4.71 -5.77 -0.32
C PHE A 59 3.99 -6.74 -1.22
N ILE A 60 4.28 -8.02 -1.04
CA ILE A 60 3.49 -9.12 -1.59
C ILE A 60 2.71 -9.78 -0.47
N THR A 61 1.39 -9.89 -0.64
CA THR A 61 0.52 -10.67 0.25
C THR A 61 -0.07 -11.83 -0.54
N ARG A 62 0.04 -13.07 -0.03
CA ARG A 62 -0.60 -14.23 -0.70
C ARG A 62 -1.94 -14.55 -0.07
N SER A 63 -3.00 -14.68 -0.87
CA SER A 63 -4.32 -15.09 -0.37
C SER A 63 -4.31 -16.48 0.28
N LYS A 64 -5.17 -16.69 1.30
CA LYS A 64 -5.20 -17.95 2.09
C LYS A 64 -5.69 -19.15 1.28
N PHE A 65 -6.64 -18.93 0.37
CA PHE A 65 -7.38 -20.00 -0.30
C PHE A 65 -6.93 -20.25 -1.74
N LEU A 66 -6.52 -19.22 -2.47
CA LEU A 66 -6.17 -19.33 -3.89
C LEU A 66 -4.67 -19.08 -4.15
N GLY A 67 -3.90 -18.67 -3.13
CA GLY A 67 -2.47 -18.42 -3.25
C GLY A 67 -2.09 -17.25 -4.15
N PHE A 68 -3.08 -16.52 -4.69
CA PHE A 68 -2.83 -15.39 -5.57
C PHE A 68 -1.98 -14.32 -4.86
N PRO A 69 -0.87 -13.88 -5.48
CA PRO A 69 -0.09 -12.77 -5.00
C PRO A 69 -0.79 -11.45 -5.29
N ASP A 70 -0.95 -10.65 -4.25
CA ASP A 70 -1.40 -9.27 -4.29
C ASP A 70 -0.22 -8.36 -3.99
N ILE A 71 -0.04 -7.30 -4.79
CA ILE A 71 1.01 -6.31 -4.60
C ILE A 71 0.39 -5.07 -3.97
N THR A 72 1.01 -4.56 -2.91
CA THR A 72 0.72 -3.24 -2.36
C THR A 72 1.98 -2.40 -2.41
N ALA A 73 1.95 -1.30 -3.14
CA ALA A 73 3.05 -0.35 -3.27
C ALA A 73 2.68 0.98 -2.63
N ILE A 74 3.63 1.60 -1.93
CA ILE A 74 3.41 2.79 -1.12
C ILE A 74 4.57 3.75 -1.31
N ASP A 75 4.25 5.03 -1.54
CA ASP A 75 5.24 6.09 -1.72
C ASP A 75 4.66 7.46 -1.36
N ILE A 76 5.53 8.46 -1.24
CA ILE A 76 5.15 9.86 -1.13
C ILE A 76 5.67 10.59 -2.36
N GLN A 77 4.74 11.19 -3.11
CA GLN A 77 5.05 11.95 -4.32
C GLN A 77 4.35 13.31 -4.24
N ASP A 78 5.11 14.39 -4.47
CA ASP A 78 4.58 15.76 -4.51
C ASP A 78 3.72 16.13 -3.29
N GLY A 79 4.14 15.71 -2.09
CA GLY A 79 3.40 15.96 -0.84
C GLY A 79 2.14 15.10 -0.66
N ASN A 80 1.99 14.02 -1.42
CA ASN A 80 0.87 13.09 -1.32
C ASN A 80 1.37 11.68 -1.00
N LEU A 81 0.75 11.03 -0.01
CA LEU A 81 0.81 9.60 0.19
C LEU A 81 0.02 8.91 -0.93
N ILE A 82 0.70 8.06 -1.69
CA ILE A 82 0.13 7.23 -2.75
C ILE A 82 0.22 5.77 -2.34
N ILE A 83 -0.90 5.05 -2.39
CA ILE A 83 -0.97 3.61 -2.15
C ILE A 83 -1.65 2.95 -3.33
N TYR A 84 -0.96 2.00 -3.93
CA TYR A 84 -1.43 1.21 -5.04
C TYR A 84 -1.57 -0.24 -4.62
N ALA A 85 -2.79 -0.78 -4.65
CA ALA A 85 -3.08 -2.17 -4.33
C ALA A 85 -3.66 -2.89 -5.56
N THR A 86 -2.95 -3.89 -6.06
CA THR A 86 -3.32 -4.62 -7.28
C THR A 86 -3.20 -6.12 -7.07
N SER A 87 -4.12 -6.89 -7.67
CA SER A 87 -3.97 -8.34 -7.75
C SER A 87 -3.26 -8.72 -9.04
N VAL A 88 -2.30 -9.65 -8.95
CA VAL A 88 -1.51 -10.08 -10.13
C VAL A 88 -2.34 -10.93 -11.11
N PHE A 89 -3.43 -11.58 -10.65
CA PHE A 89 -4.21 -12.53 -11.48
C PHE A 89 -5.67 -12.11 -11.81
N GLY A 90 -6.05 -10.85 -11.61
CA GLY A 90 -7.23 -10.25 -12.25
C GLY A 90 -8.60 -10.40 -11.55
N GLN A 91 -9.46 -9.41 -11.89
CA GLN A 91 -10.90 -9.11 -11.67
C GLN A 91 -11.70 -9.60 -10.45
N LEU A 92 -11.36 -10.70 -9.78
CA LEU A 92 -12.08 -11.16 -8.58
C LEU A 92 -11.53 -10.50 -7.31
N ASP A 93 -11.30 -9.19 -7.34
CA ASP A 93 -10.95 -8.45 -6.14
C ASP A 93 -12.25 -8.12 -5.40
N PHE A 94 -12.65 -8.97 -4.46
CA PHE A 94 -13.79 -8.75 -3.56
C PHE A 94 -13.54 -7.57 -2.58
N GLY A 95 -12.72 -6.60 -2.96
CA GLY A 95 -12.32 -5.46 -2.14
C GLY A 95 -11.36 -5.81 -0.99
N VAL A 96 -10.85 -7.05 -0.93
CA VAL A 96 -9.97 -7.50 0.15
C VAL A 96 -8.64 -6.76 0.12
N ASN A 97 -8.11 -6.48 -1.08
CA ASN A 97 -6.88 -5.71 -1.23
C ASN A 97 -7.05 -4.27 -0.78
N ARG A 98 -8.15 -3.63 -1.20
CA ARG A 98 -8.54 -2.29 -0.74
C ARG A 98 -8.70 -2.24 0.77
N ALA A 99 -9.46 -3.17 1.35
CA ALA A 99 -9.70 -3.22 2.79
C ALA A 99 -8.40 -3.38 3.58
N ARG A 100 -7.44 -4.18 3.07
CA ARG A 100 -6.12 -4.34 3.68
C ARG A 100 -5.30 -3.05 3.64
N ALA A 101 -5.20 -2.42 2.46
CA ALA A 101 -4.46 -1.16 2.30
C ALA A 101 -5.03 -0.07 3.22
N LEU A 102 -6.36 0.09 3.24
CA LEU A 102 -7.02 1.05 4.12
C LEU A 102 -6.83 0.73 5.61
N LYS A 103 -6.83 -0.56 5.98
CA LYS A 103 -6.55 -0.99 7.36
C LYS A 103 -5.12 -0.63 7.77
N TRP A 104 -4.13 -0.83 6.91
CA TRP A 104 -2.75 -0.45 7.21
C TRP A 104 -2.62 1.04 7.45
N VAL A 105 -3.19 1.87 6.56
CA VAL A 105 -3.21 3.33 6.74
C VAL A 105 -3.89 3.74 8.04
N SER A 106 -5.02 3.12 8.36
CA SER A 106 -5.74 3.42 9.60
C SER A 106 -4.93 3.10 10.85
N ILE A 107 -4.12 2.03 10.84
CA ILE A 107 -3.27 1.67 11.97
C ILE A 107 -2.10 2.66 12.08
N VAL A 108 -1.45 2.98 10.95
CA VAL A 108 -0.31 3.89 10.93
C VAL A 108 -0.70 5.32 11.31
N LYS A 109 -1.85 5.80 10.83
CA LYS A 109 -2.41 7.10 11.26
C LYS A 109 -2.45 7.22 12.79
N ASN A 110 -2.81 6.14 13.48
CA ASN A 110 -2.91 6.14 14.93
C ASN A 110 -1.56 5.98 15.64
N SER A 111 -0.47 5.66 14.93
CA SER A 111 0.88 5.50 15.49
C SER A 111 1.84 6.63 15.13
N LEU A 112 1.51 7.49 14.16
CA LEU A 112 2.34 8.64 13.78
C LEU A 112 2.24 9.79 14.80
N PRO A 113 3.32 10.59 14.96
CA PRO A 113 3.31 11.77 15.83
C PRO A 113 2.35 12.85 15.30
N VAL A 114 1.87 13.73 16.20
CA VAL A 114 0.83 14.73 15.88
C VAL A 114 1.22 15.70 14.75
N ASP A 115 2.52 15.95 14.59
CA ASP A 115 3.07 16.84 13.57
C ASP A 115 3.13 16.18 12.17
N SER A 116 2.93 14.86 12.08
CA SER A 116 2.77 14.12 10.82
C SER A 116 1.31 14.16 10.38
N ILE A 117 0.87 15.33 9.93
CA ILE A 117 -0.54 15.58 9.56
C ILE A 117 -0.90 14.80 8.28
N ILE A 118 -1.88 13.90 8.41
CA ILE A 118 -2.66 13.33 7.30
C ILE A 118 -4.07 13.94 7.42
N ASP A 119 -4.40 14.90 6.56
CA ASP A 119 -5.69 15.61 6.57
C ASP A 119 -6.78 14.80 5.84
N TRP A 120 -7.30 13.72 6.44
CA TRP A 120 -8.16 12.66 5.86
C TRP A 120 -9.47 13.07 5.18
#